data_AF-A0A923MJZ8-F1
#
_entry.id   AF-A0A923MJZ8-F1
#
_cell.length_a   1.000
_cell.length_b   1.000
_cell.length_c   1.000
_cell.angle_alpha   90.00
_cell.angle_beta   90.00
_cell.angle_gamma   90.00
#
_symmetry.space_group_name_H-M   'P 1'
#
loop_
_entity.id
_entity.type
_entity.pdbx_description
1 polymer ?
#
loop_
_entity_poly.entity_id
_entity_poly.type
_entity_poly.pdbx_seq_one_letter_code
_entity_poly.pdbx_strand_id
1 'polypeptide(L)'
;MSDEKRMDTALLAENDENTAAEENALVMKLDKPFTFEGQTYTEVDLSGLEDTTAADLQAVGRFVTKKNPAANPATVEMTLEYAQFMAARVAHLPLEFFERLPAKEAIKLKGIVVGFLYGGAGDN
;
A
#
# COMPACT_ATOMS: atom_id res chain seq x y z
N MET A 1 -3.80 -12.84 -65.88
CA MET A 1 -2.86 -11.87 -65.32
C MET A 1 -3.68 -10.94 -64.43
N SER A 2 -3.64 -10.95 -63.11
CA SER A 2 -2.86 -11.72 -62.15
C SER A 2 -3.58 -11.55 -60.80
N ASP A 3 -3.73 -12.66 -60.09
CA ASP A 3 -3.77 -12.81 -58.64
C ASP A 3 -4.25 -11.62 -57.78
N GLU A 4 -5.55 -11.56 -57.48
CA GLU A 4 -6.00 -10.98 -56.21
C GLU A 4 -6.17 -12.12 -55.21
N LYS A 5 -5.03 -12.51 -54.64
CA LYS A 5 -4.86 -13.58 -53.68
C LYS A 5 -5.68 -13.28 -52.43
N ARG A 6 -6.65 -14.16 -52.16
CA ARG A 6 -7.31 -14.33 -50.87
C ARG A 6 -6.27 -14.37 -49.75
N MET A 7 -6.30 -13.40 -48.85
CA MET A 7 -5.67 -13.50 -47.54
C MET A 7 -6.76 -13.77 -46.51
N ASP A 8 -7.12 -15.05 -46.42
CA ASP A 8 -7.51 -15.65 -45.16
C ASP A 8 -6.33 -15.50 -44.20
N THR A 9 -6.49 -14.70 -43.16
CA THR A 9 -5.65 -14.79 -41.97
C THR A 9 -6.52 -14.49 -40.76
N ALA A 10 -7.24 -15.54 -40.35
CA ALA A 10 -7.60 -15.71 -38.95
C ALA A 10 -6.30 -15.85 -38.14
N LEU A 11 -6.00 -14.86 -37.31
CA LEU A 11 -5.12 -14.96 -36.14
C LEU A 11 -5.93 -14.32 -35.01
N LEU A 12 -6.78 -15.15 -34.40
CA LEU A 12 -6.54 -15.72 -33.07
C LEU A 12 -6.51 -14.62 -32.01
N ALA A 13 -7.64 -14.50 -31.32
CA ALA A 13 -7.70 -14.06 -29.96
C ALA A 13 -6.69 -14.89 -29.14
N GLU A 14 -5.69 -14.23 -28.60
CA GLU A 14 -4.94 -14.74 -27.47
C GLU A 14 -5.27 -13.83 -26.30
N ASN A 15 -6.14 -14.39 -25.44
CA ASN A 15 -6.30 -14.02 -24.06
C ASN A 15 -4.92 -13.84 -23.43
N ASP A 16 -4.57 -12.61 -23.09
CA ASP A 16 -3.53 -12.36 -22.08
C ASP A 16 -4.22 -12.39 -20.70
N GLU A 17 -4.81 -13.53 -20.38
CA GLU A 17 -5.05 -13.96 -19.00
C GLU A 17 -3.84 -14.77 -18.57
N ASN A 18 -2.74 -14.10 -18.22
CA ASN A 18 -1.82 -14.59 -17.20
C ASN A 18 -0.87 -13.49 -16.68
N THR A 19 -1.40 -12.45 -16.04
CA THR A 19 -0.68 -11.92 -14.89
C THR A 19 -1.18 -12.71 -13.70
N ALA A 20 -0.44 -13.76 -13.33
CA ALA A 20 -0.50 -14.29 -11.98
C ALA A 20 -0.51 -13.07 -11.06
N ALA A 21 -1.60 -12.90 -10.29
CA ALA A 21 -1.73 -11.80 -9.36
C ALA A 21 -0.56 -11.90 -8.38
N GLU A 22 0.54 -11.22 -8.69
CA GLU A 22 1.53 -10.86 -7.69
C GLU A 22 0.70 -10.18 -6.60
N GLU A 23 0.59 -10.82 -5.44
CA GLU A 23 0.02 -10.17 -4.29
C GLU A 23 0.87 -8.93 -4.06
N ASN A 24 0.38 -7.77 -4.53
CA ASN A 24 1.08 -6.53 -4.34
C ASN A 24 1.19 -6.34 -2.83
N ALA A 25 2.39 -6.53 -2.29
CA ALA A 25 2.65 -6.54 -0.86
C ALA A 25 2.26 -5.21 -0.19
N LEU A 26 2.08 -4.15 -0.99
CA LEU A 26 1.67 -2.82 -0.56
C LEU A 26 0.16 -2.58 -0.69
N VAL A 27 -0.61 -3.51 -1.26
CA VAL A 27 -2.08 -3.46 -1.21
C VAL A 27 -2.58 -4.23 0.01
N MET A 28 -2.98 -3.49 1.04
CA MET A 28 -3.50 -4.06 2.27
C MET A 28 -4.96 -4.49 2.10
N LYS A 29 -5.19 -5.78 1.84
CA LYS A 29 -6.55 -6.36 1.87
C LYS A 29 -7.07 -6.47 3.30
N LEU A 30 -8.29 -5.98 3.52
CA LEU A 30 -8.99 -6.05 4.79
C LEU A 30 -9.68 -7.41 4.92
N ASP A 31 -9.60 -8.04 6.10
CA ASP A 31 -10.26 -9.33 6.34
C ASP A 31 -11.78 -9.19 6.31
N LYS A 32 -12.28 -7.99 6.62
CA LYS A 32 -13.69 -7.61 6.59
C LYS A 32 -13.85 -6.22 5.98
N PRO A 33 -14.95 -5.97 5.23
CA PRO A 33 -15.25 -4.63 4.75
C PRO A 33 -15.32 -3.62 5.90
N PHE A 34 -14.64 -2.49 5.73
CA PHE A 34 -14.61 -1.39 6.69
C PHE A 34 -15.35 -0.20 6.11
N THR A 35 -16.35 0.32 6.84
CA THR A 35 -17.09 1.50 6.41
C THR A 35 -16.60 2.74 7.15
N PHE A 36 -16.19 3.74 6.39
CA PHE A 36 -15.74 5.04 6.89
C PHE A 36 -16.40 6.15 6.07
N GLU A 37 -17.03 7.11 6.76
CA GLU A 37 -17.71 8.27 6.15
C GLU A 37 -18.71 7.92 5.03
N GLY A 38 -19.38 6.76 5.17
CA GLY A 38 -20.37 6.28 4.20
C GLY A 38 -19.79 5.53 3.00
N GLN A 39 -18.47 5.43 2.88
CA GLN A 39 -17.80 4.60 1.89
C GLN A 39 -17.34 3.29 2.52
N THR A 40 -17.54 2.18 1.79
CA THR A 40 -17.04 0.86 2.20
C THR A 40 -15.74 0.55 1.47
N TYR A 41 -14.75 0.10 2.23
CA TYR A 41 -13.42 -0.25 1.78
C TYR A 41 -13.19 -1.73 2.04
N THR A 42 -12.56 -2.41 1.09
CA THR A 42 -12.12 -3.81 1.20
C THR A 42 -10.61 -3.93 1.17
N GLU A 43 -9.92 -2.88 0.76
CA GLU A 43 -8.47 -2.80 0.68
C GLU A 43 -8.02 -1.34 0.79
N VAL A 44 -6.73 -1.17 1.06
CA VAL A 44 -6.04 0.12 1.07
C VAL A 44 -4.77 -0.02 0.25
N ASP A 45 -4.61 0.83 -0.75
CA ASP A 45 -3.39 0.90 -1.54
C ASP A 45 -2.32 1.74 -0.80
N LEU A 46 -1.16 1.13 -0.55
CA LEU A 46 0.00 1.76 0.08
C LEU A 46 1.20 1.79 -0.88
N SER A 47 1.00 1.53 -2.18
CA SER A 47 2.06 1.54 -3.19
C SER A 47 2.84 2.86 -3.23
N GLY A 48 2.20 3.98 -2.89
CA GLY A 48 2.87 5.28 -2.75
C GLY A 48 3.97 5.33 -1.68
N LEU A 49 4.16 4.28 -0.87
CA LEU A 49 5.36 4.11 -0.03
C LEU A 49 6.65 4.08 -0.86
N GLU A 50 6.61 3.56 -2.09
CA GLU A 50 7.77 3.49 -3.00
C GLU A 50 8.26 4.88 -3.43
N ASP A 51 7.36 5.85 -3.47
CA ASP A 51 7.67 7.24 -3.82
C ASP A 51 8.08 8.09 -2.61
N THR A 52 8.08 7.53 -1.39
CA THR A 52 8.42 8.30 -0.19
C THR A 52 9.91 8.60 -0.12
N THR A 53 10.22 9.83 0.29
CA THR A 53 11.60 10.29 0.42
C THR A 53 12.05 10.27 1.88
N ALA A 54 13.36 10.35 2.10
CA ALA A 54 13.91 10.56 3.44
C ALA A 54 13.32 11.81 4.14
N ALA A 55 12.94 12.84 3.39
CA ALA A 55 12.31 14.04 3.95
C ALA A 55 10.90 13.74 4.47
N ASP A 56 10.15 12.86 3.80
CA ASP A 56 8.83 12.41 4.23
C ASP A 56 8.93 11.61 5.52
N LEU A 57 9.87 10.65 5.57
CA LEU A 57 10.11 9.84 6.77
C LEU A 57 10.43 10.72 7.99
N GLN A 58 11.37 11.67 7.82
CA GLN A 58 11.71 12.61 8.87
C GLN A 58 10.54 13.52 9.26
N ALA A 59 9.71 13.96 8.31
CA ALA A 59 8.55 14.80 8.60
C ALA A 59 7.53 14.05 9.46
N VAL A 60 7.25 12.80 9.14
CA VAL A 60 6.36 11.94 9.93
C VAL A 60 6.97 11.63 11.30
N GLY A 61 8.25 11.25 11.35
CA GLY A 61 8.94 10.99 12.62
C GLY A 61 8.90 12.18 13.57
N ARG A 62 9.19 13.39 13.06
CA ARG A 62 9.07 14.65 13.83
C ARG A 62 7.65 14.88 14.33
N PHE A 63 6.62 14.58 13.53
CA PHE A 63 5.23 14.74 13.93
C PHE A 63 4.88 13.80 15.09
N VAL A 64 5.25 12.52 14.98
CA VAL A 64 5.01 11.51 16.03
C VAL A 64 5.72 11.89 17.32
N THR A 65 7.02 12.24 17.28
CA THR A 65 7.75 12.68 18.47
C THR A 65 7.15 13.94 19.10
N LYS A 66 6.59 14.86 18.30
CA LYS A 66 5.90 16.04 18.82
C LYS A 66 4.57 15.68 19.51
N LYS A 67 3.81 14.74 18.95
CA LYS A 67 2.54 14.25 19.54
C LYS A 67 2.79 13.41 20.80
N ASN A 68 3.89 12.66 20.81
CA ASN A 68 4.30 11.80 21.90
C ASN A 68 5.78 12.04 22.28
N PRO A 69 6.08 13.04 23.14
CA PRO A 69 7.45 13.36 23.55
C PRO A 69 8.17 12.24 24.31
N ALA A 70 7.44 11.25 24.82
CA ALA A 70 8.00 10.08 25.49
C ALA A 70 8.35 8.93 24.53
N ALA A 71 8.00 9.05 23.24
CA ALA A 71 8.37 8.07 22.24
C ALA A 71 9.89 8.00 22.09
N ASN A 72 10.44 6.78 22.03
CA ASN A 72 11.86 6.57 21.79
C ASN A 72 12.20 6.99 20.34
N PRO A 73 13.05 8.02 20.14
CA PRO A 73 13.40 8.48 18.79
C PRO A 73 14.07 7.40 17.94
N ALA A 74 14.74 6.41 18.55
CA ALA A 74 15.43 5.35 17.84
C ALA A 74 14.49 4.27 17.26
N THR A 75 13.21 4.28 17.64
CA THR A 75 12.23 3.27 17.20
C THR A 75 10.93 3.91 16.73
N VAL A 76 10.95 5.18 16.33
CA VAL A 76 9.73 5.93 16.01
C VAL A 76 9.05 5.35 14.76
N GLU A 77 9.82 4.90 13.78
CA GLU A 77 9.39 4.27 12.53
C GLU A 77 8.71 2.90 12.77
N MET A 78 8.89 2.31 13.96
CA MET A 78 8.28 1.05 14.36
C MET A 78 6.98 1.24 15.17
N THR A 79 6.51 2.47 15.36
CA THR A 79 5.27 2.75 16.09
C THR A 79 4.05 2.59 15.20
N LEU A 80 2.90 2.28 15.80
CA LEU A 80 1.64 2.24 15.05
C LEU A 80 1.27 3.65 14.54
N GLU A 81 1.49 4.68 15.35
CA GLU A 81 1.22 6.07 14.98
C GLU A 81 2.00 6.45 13.72
N TYR A 82 3.30 6.13 13.65
CA TYR A 82 4.11 6.39 12.47
C TYR A 82 3.54 5.70 11.22
N ALA A 83 3.17 4.42 11.34
CA ALA A 83 2.56 3.69 10.23
C ALA A 83 1.24 4.33 9.75
N GLN A 84 0.40 4.79 10.67
CA GLN A 84 -0.87 5.48 10.34
C GLN A 84 -0.62 6.81 9.62
N PHE A 85 0.37 7.60 10.05
CA PHE A 85 0.73 8.85 9.37
C PHE A 85 1.33 8.62 7.98
N MET A 86 2.19 7.61 7.83
CA MET A 86 2.71 7.22 6.52
C MET A 86 1.58 6.79 5.59
N ALA A 87 0.69 5.91 6.07
CA ALA A 87 -0.44 5.42 5.30
C ALA A 87 -1.40 6.54 4.87
N ALA A 88 -1.72 7.48 5.77
CA ALA A 88 -2.53 8.65 5.44
C ALA A 88 -1.91 9.52 4.34
N ARG A 89 -0.58 9.66 4.37
CA ARG A 89 0.16 10.42 3.35
C ARG A 89 0.07 9.77 1.97
N VAL A 90 0.32 8.47 1.88
CA VAL A 90 0.49 7.74 0.61
C VAL A 90 -0.82 7.25 0.01
N ALA A 91 -1.80 6.87 0.84
CA ALA A 91 -3.12 6.43 0.37
C ALA A 91 -4.08 7.61 0.14
N HIS A 92 -3.66 8.84 0.50
CA HIS A 92 -4.47 10.04 0.42
C HIS A 92 -5.83 9.93 1.15
N LEU A 93 -5.85 9.19 2.25
CA LEU A 93 -7.00 9.03 3.14
C LEU A 93 -6.79 9.79 4.45
N PRO A 94 -7.86 10.28 5.11
CA PRO A 94 -7.76 10.98 6.39
C PRO A 94 -7.06 10.12 7.45
N LEU A 95 -6.33 10.75 8.38
CA LEU A 95 -5.68 10.02 9.49
C LEU A 95 -6.71 9.23 10.31
N GLU A 96 -7.89 9.80 10.50
CA GLU A 96 -9.01 9.22 11.24
C GLU A 96 -9.50 7.89 10.64
N PHE A 97 -9.30 7.68 9.34
CA PHE A 97 -9.55 6.39 8.70
C PHE A 97 -8.67 5.32 9.35
N PHE A 98 -7.38 5.58 9.47
CA PHE A 98 -6.39 4.65 10.00
C PHE A 98 -6.46 4.51 11.52
N GLU A 99 -6.86 5.56 12.24
CA GLU A 99 -7.11 5.52 13.68
C GLU A 99 -8.38 4.69 14.03
N ARG A 100 -9.34 4.58 13.10
CA ARG A 100 -10.58 3.82 13.28
C ARG A 100 -10.54 2.40 12.72
N LEU A 101 -9.42 1.99 12.12
CA LEU A 101 -9.27 0.61 11.64
C LEU A 101 -9.52 -0.41 12.77
N PRO A 102 -10.14 -1.56 12.47
CA PRO A 102 -10.17 -2.68 13.42
C PRO A 102 -8.75 -3.05 13.84
N ALA A 103 -8.56 -3.43 15.11
CA ALA A 103 -7.23 -3.66 15.67
C ALA A 103 -6.36 -4.63 14.85
N LYS A 104 -6.95 -5.70 14.29
CA LYS A 104 -6.23 -6.64 13.41
C LYS A 104 -5.69 -5.97 12.14
N GLU A 105 -6.50 -5.13 11.50
CA GLU A 105 -6.10 -4.39 10.29
C GLU A 105 -5.07 -3.32 10.62
N ALA A 106 -5.16 -2.67 11.78
CA ALA A 106 -4.16 -1.71 12.24
C ALA A 106 -2.78 -2.38 12.48
N ILE A 107 -2.76 -3.60 13.02
CA ILE A 107 -1.51 -4.37 13.14
C ILE A 107 -0.97 -4.82 11.78
N LYS A 108 -1.84 -5.23 10.86
CA LYS A 108 -1.46 -5.56 9.48
C LYS A 108 -0.84 -4.34 8.77
N LEU A 109 -1.48 -3.18 8.87
CA LEU A 109 -0.97 -1.91 8.34
C LEU A 109 0.44 -1.62 8.86
N LYS A 110 0.63 -1.71 10.18
CA LYS A 110 1.93 -1.54 10.81
C LYS A 110 2.95 -2.55 10.26
N GLY A 111 2.55 -3.81 10.11
CA GLY A 111 3.39 -4.87 9.54
C GLY A 111 3.87 -4.54 8.14
N ILE A 112 2.99 -4.05 7.27
CA ILE A 112 3.33 -3.66 5.89
C ILE A 112 4.30 -2.46 5.89
N VAL A 113 4.00 -1.39 6.63
CA VAL A 113 4.86 -0.20 6.65
C VAL A 113 6.23 -0.51 7.23
N VAL A 114 6.31 -1.22 8.36
CA VAL A 114 7.58 -1.61 8.98
C VAL A 114 8.33 -2.61 8.08
N GLY A 115 7.61 -3.56 7.47
CA GLY A 115 8.16 -4.51 6.52
C GLY A 115 8.76 -3.83 5.30
N PHE A 116 8.09 -2.80 4.76
CA PHE A 116 8.63 -2.00 3.66
C PHE A 116 9.91 -1.25 4.06
N LEU A 117 9.93 -0.60 5.24
CA LEU A 117 11.07 0.22 5.67
C LEU A 117 12.30 -0.59 6.06
N TYR A 118 12.13 -1.81 6.57
CA TYR A 118 13.22 -2.62 7.14
C TYR A 118 13.42 -3.99 6.50
N GLY A 119 12.42 -4.51 5.80
CA GLY A 119 12.41 -5.82 5.17
C GLY A 119 12.72 -5.75 3.69
N GLY A 120 13.65 -4.87 3.30
CA GLY A 120 13.99 -4.57 1.91
C GLY A 120 14.05 -5.82 1.03
N ALA A 121 13.60 -5.68 -0.23
CA ALA A 121 13.65 -6.70 -1.27
C ALA A 121 14.99 -7.44 -1.23
N GLY A 122 14.98 -8.57 -0.54
CA GLY A 122 16.12 -9.42 -0.29
C GLY A 122 15.57 -10.82 -0.38
N ASP A 123 15.66 -11.37 -1.59
CA ASP A 123 15.62 -12.79 -1.94
C ASP A 123 15.18 -13.72 -0.80
N ASN A 124 13.92 -14.17 -0.86
CA ASN A 124 13.54 -15.49 -0.35
C ASN A 124 13.65 -16.50 -1.49
#